data_AF-A0A3S4KK83-F1
#
_entry.id   AF-A0A3S4KK83-F1
#
_cell.length_a   1.000
_cell.length_b   1.000
_cell.length_c   1.000
_cell.angle_alpha   90.00
_cell.angle_beta   90.00
_cell.angle_gamma   90.00
#
_symmetry.space_group_name_H-M   'P 1'
#
loop_
_entity.id
_entity.type
_entity.pdbx_description
1 polymer ?
#
loop_
_entity_poly.entity_id
_entity_poly.type
_entity_poly.pdbx_seq_one_letter_code
_entity_poly.pdbx_strand_id
1 'polypeptide(L)'
;MGKFAMYAGWQPDADFQRLAALWGIALSQPVTPEELAAFVAYWQAEGKVFHHVQWQQKLARSVQISRASNGGQPKRDVNSVSEPDSHIPRGFRG
;
A
#
# COMPACT_ATOMS: atom_id res chain seq x y z
N MET A 1 17.83 -7.47 2.77
CA MET A 1 16.69 -7.55 1.83
C MET A 1 16.67 -6.30 0.96
N GLY A 2 16.96 -6.44 -0.34
CA GLY A 2 17.07 -5.31 -1.27
C GLY A 2 15.72 -4.71 -1.67
N LYS A 3 15.77 -3.67 -2.48
CA LYS A 3 14.61 -3.08 -3.16
C LYS A 3 14.26 -3.93 -4.39
N PHE A 4 12.97 -4.12 -4.68
CA PHE A 4 12.50 -4.87 -5.84
C PHE A 4 11.27 -4.19 -6.47
N ALA A 5 11.11 -4.38 -7.79
CA ALA A 5 9.91 -4.01 -8.52
C ALA A 5 8.79 -5.01 -8.22
N MET A 6 7.54 -4.54 -8.19
CA MET A 6 6.40 -5.41 -7.95
C MET A 6 6.31 -6.54 -8.98
N TYR A 7 5.93 -7.74 -8.54
CA TYR A 7 5.79 -8.93 -9.38
C TYR A 7 4.51 -9.71 -9.04
N ALA A 8 4.00 -10.47 -10.01
CA ALA A 8 2.68 -11.13 -9.94
C ALA A 8 2.49 -12.13 -8.77
N GLY A 9 3.59 -12.61 -8.18
CA GLY A 9 3.57 -13.55 -7.05
C GLY A 9 3.91 -12.91 -5.70
N TRP A 10 4.03 -11.57 -5.63
CA TRP A 10 4.38 -10.90 -4.39
C TRP A 10 3.27 -11.07 -3.35
N GLN A 11 3.67 -11.37 -2.11
CA GLN A 11 2.78 -11.51 -0.97
C GLN A 11 3.30 -10.68 0.21
N PRO A 12 2.39 -10.07 1.00
CA PRO A 12 2.77 -9.47 2.27
C PRO A 12 3.16 -10.54 3.31
N ASP A 13 3.72 -10.11 4.44
CA ASP A 13 4.06 -11.06 5.51
C ASP A 13 2.81 -11.69 6.12
N ALA A 14 2.91 -12.90 6.69
CA ALA A 14 1.78 -13.56 7.35
C ALA A 14 1.20 -12.71 8.51
N ASP A 15 2.06 -11.94 9.18
CA ASP A 15 1.69 -10.99 10.24
C ASP A 15 1.24 -9.61 9.72
N PHE A 16 0.91 -9.48 8.43
CA PHE A 16 0.60 -8.20 7.80
C PHE A 16 -0.45 -7.38 8.55
N GLN A 17 -1.52 -8.01 9.05
CA GLN A 17 -2.54 -7.29 9.83
C GLN A 17 -1.97 -6.64 11.08
N ARG A 18 -1.08 -7.35 11.78
CA ARG A 18 -0.37 -6.84 12.97
C ARG A 18 0.56 -5.70 12.57
N LEU A 19 1.30 -5.84 11.48
CA LEU A 19 2.18 -4.79 10.97
C LEU A 19 1.41 -3.54 10.53
N ALA A 20 0.26 -3.71 9.86
CA ALA A 20 -0.63 -2.62 9.49
C ALA A 20 -1.12 -1.85 10.73
N ALA A 21 -1.50 -2.56 11.80
CA ALA A 21 -1.91 -1.95 13.06
C ALA A 21 -0.77 -1.13 13.70
N LEU A 22 0.49 -1.57 13.60
CA LEU A 22 1.65 -0.79 14.06
C LEU A 22 1.84 0.51 13.28
N TRP A 23 1.40 0.57 12.02
CA TRP A 23 1.37 1.79 11.21
C TRP A 23 0.09 2.60 11.37
N GLY A 24 -0.76 2.27 12.37
CA GLY A 24 -2.02 2.96 12.65
C GLY A 24 -3.18 2.56 11.72
N ILE A 25 -3.03 1.47 10.96
CA ILE A 25 -4.06 0.99 10.02
C ILE A 25 -4.69 -0.28 10.58
N ALA A 26 -5.82 -0.12 11.26
CA ALA A 26 -6.61 -1.24 11.76
C ALA A 26 -7.42 -1.89 10.63
N LEU A 27 -6.95 -3.03 10.13
CA LEU A 27 -7.68 -3.84 9.14
C LEU A 27 -8.60 -4.81 9.86
N SER A 28 -9.91 -4.55 9.85
CA SER A 28 -10.92 -5.42 10.52
C SER A 28 -11.08 -6.80 9.86
N GLN A 29 -10.63 -6.94 8.61
CA GLN A 29 -10.70 -8.17 7.82
C GLN A 29 -9.35 -8.39 7.13
N PRO A 30 -8.95 -9.64 6.85
CA PRO A 30 -7.76 -9.94 6.05
C PRO A 30 -7.83 -9.27 4.68
N VAL A 31 -6.68 -8.96 4.09
CA VAL A 31 -6.58 -8.48 2.71
C VAL A 31 -7.14 -9.56 1.79
N THR A 32 -8.08 -9.19 0.92
CA THR A 32 -8.64 -10.15 -0.03
C THR A 32 -7.70 -10.38 -1.21
N PRO A 33 -7.80 -11.53 -1.90
CA PRO A 33 -7.04 -11.76 -3.12
C PRO A 33 -7.27 -10.70 -4.20
N GLU A 34 -8.49 -10.13 -4.30
CA GLU A 34 -8.77 -9.07 -5.28
C GLU A 34 -8.04 -7.76 -4.94
N GLU A 35 -8.05 -7.36 -3.66
CA GLU A 35 -7.34 -6.16 -3.20
C GLU A 35 -5.84 -6.27 -3.45
N LEU A 36 -5.26 -7.46 -3.19
CA LEU A 36 -3.85 -7.73 -3.46
C LEU A 36 -3.56 -7.73 -4.97
N ALA A 37 -4.37 -8.40 -5.78
CA ALA A 37 -4.19 -8.46 -7.23
C ALA A 37 -4.27 -7.07 -7.87
N ALA A 38 -5.22 -6.24 -7.45
CA ALA A 38 -5.35 -4.86 -7.94
C ALA A 38 -4.11 -4.02 -7.59
N PHE A 39 -3.60 -4.16 -6.36
CA PHE A 39 -2.38 -3.48 -5.92
C PHE A 39 -1.16 -3.94 -6.74
N VAL A 40 -0.99 -5.25 -6.92
CA VAL A 40 0.11 -5.82 -7.69
C VAL A 40 0.06 -5.35 -9.15
N ALA A 41 -1.10 -5.41 -9.80
CA ALA A 41 -1.25 -5.00 -11.20
C ALA A 41 -0.90 -3.53 -11.43
N TYR A 42 -1.36 -2.63 -10.55
CA TYR A 42 -1.04 -1.21 -10.63
C TYR A 42 0.47 -0.95 -10.50
N TRP A 43 1.10 -1.51 -9.48
CA TRP A 43 2.52 -1.27 -9.21
C TRP A 43 3.46 -2.02 -10.14
N GLN A 44 3.00 -3.14 -10.72
CA GLN A 44 3.73 -3.84 -11.77
C GLN A 44 3.80 -2.98 -13.04
N ALA A 45 2.71 -2.29 -13.41
CA ALA A 45 2.69 -1.37 -14.54
C ALA A 45 3.56 -0.11 -14.29
N GLU A 46 3.60 0.38 -13.06
CA GLU A 46 4.38 1.56 -12.66
C GLU A 46 5.90 1.31 -12.70
N GLY A 47 6.37 0.07 -12.50
CA GLY A 47 7.79 -0.29 -12.58
C GLY A 47 8.69 0.28 -11.47
N LYS A 48 8.11 0.93 -10.45
CA LYS A 48 8.86 1.48 -9.31
C LYS A 48 9.40 0.37 -8.40
N VAL A 49 10.54 0.64 -7.78
CA VAL A 49 11.30 -0.33 -6.98
C VAL A 49 11.32 0.14 -5.52
N PHE A 50 10.81 -0.68 -4.60
CA PHE A 50 10.76 -0.37 -3.16
C PHE A 50 11.22 -1.55 -2.31
N HIS A 51 11.50 -1.31 -1.04
CA HIS A 51 11.77 -2.37 -0.06
C HIS A 51 10.48 -3.11 0.32
N HIS A 52 10.61 -4.35 0.76
CA HIS A 52 9.47 -5.18 1.20
C HIS A 52 8.55 -4.48 2.21
N VAL A 53 9.12 -3.84 3.24
CA VAL A 53 8.36 -3.11 4.26
C VAL A 53 7.60 -1.91 3.66
N GLN A 54 8.21 -1.21 2.70
CA GLN A 54 7.55 -0.09 2.01
C GLN A 54 6.38 -0.58 1.15
N TRP A 55 6.53 -1.76 0.52
CA TRP A 55 5.43 -2.39 -0.21
C TRP A 55 4.27 -2.74 0.71
N GLN A 56 4.56 -3.31 1.87
CA GLN A 56 3.54 -3.61 2.88
C GLN A 56 2.84 -2.35 3.39
N GLN A 57 3.57 -1.28 3.70
CA GLN A 57 2.98 0.01 4.09
C GLN A 57 2.04 0.58 3.01
N LYS A 58 2.47 0.53 1.75
CA LYS A 58 1.65 0.97 0.60
C LYS A 58 0.39 0.12 0.44
N LEU A 59 0.50 -1.21 0.58
CA LEU A 59 -0.64 -2.12 0.53
C LEU A 59 -1.64 -1.80 1.65
N ALA A 60 -1.16 -1.62 2.88
CA ALA A 60 -2.03 -1.35 4.04
C ALA A 60 -2.85 -0.08 3.83
N ARG A 61 -2.20 1.00 3.36
CA ARG A 61 -2.88 2.26 3.03
C ARG A 61 -3.85 2.10 1.85
N SER A 62 -3.46 1.37 0.81
CA SER A 62 -4.31 1.13 -0.36
C SER A 62 -5.60 0.39 0.01
N VAL A 63 -5.50 -0.67 0.82
CA VAL A 63 -6.63 -1.47 1.32
C VAL A 63 -7.53 -0.61 2.22
N GLN A 64 -6.95 0.18 3.12
CA GLN A 64 -7.71 1.10 3.97
C GLN A 64 -8.55 2.09 3.15
N ILE A 65 -7.94 2.73 2.13
CA ILE A 65 -8.62 3.69 1.25
C ILE A 65 -9.69 2.99 0.41
N SER A 66 -9.38 1.81 -0.13
CA SER A 66 -10.31 1.02 -0.94
C SER A 66 -11.57 0.65 -0.14
N ARG A 67 -11.41 0.17 1.09
CA ARG A 67 -12.52 -0.18 1.99
C ARG A 67 -13.32 1.01 2.45
N ALA A 68 -12.65 2.11 2.80
CA ALA A 68 -13.32 3.35 3.14
C ALA A 68 -14.17 3.88 1.97
N SER A 69 -13.72 3.67 0.74
CA SER A 69 -14.44 4.06 -0.47
C SER A 69 -15.59 3.10 -0.82
N ASN A 70 -15.48 1.80 -0.53
CA ASN A 70 -16.54 0.81 -0.76
C ASN A 70 -17.64 0.83 0.32
N GLY A 71 -17.38 1.35 1.52
CA GLY A 71 -18.32 1.36 2.65
C GLY A 71 -19.31 2.53 2.69
N GLY A 72 -19.25 3.47 1.74
CA GLY A 72 -20.10 4.67 1.75
C GLY A 72 -20.24 5.31 0.37
N GLN A 73 -21.11 4.74 -0.47
CA GLN A 73 -21.52 5.22 -1.80
C GLN A 73 -20.43 5.29 -2.91
N PRO A 74 -20.81 5.00 -4.17
CA PRO A 74 -19.87 4.71 -5.25
C PRO A 74 -19.28 5.97 -5.87
N LYS A 75 -18.10 5.77 -6.50
CA LYS A 75 -17.43 6.68 -7.43
C LYS A 75 -16.87 7.96 -6.78
N ARG A 76 -15.68 7.86 -6.20
CA ARG A 76 -14.78 9.02 -6.17
C ARG A 76 -14.10 9.12 -7.53
N ASP A 77 -14.41 10.20 -8.24
CA ASP A 77 -13.75 10.61 -9.47
C ASP A 77 -12.24 10.36 -9.41
N VAL A 78 -11.77 9.68 -10.46
CA VAL A 78 -10.39 9.22 -10.70
C VAL A 78 -9.48 10.44 -10.95
N ASN A 79 -9.36 11.34 -9.97
CA ASN A 79 -8.45 12.48 -10.09
C ASN A 79 -7.83 12.97 -8.77
N SER A 80 -7.88 12.16 -7.71
CA SER A 80 -7.05 12.41 -6.53
C SER A 80 -6.16 11.20 -6.28
N VAL A 81 -5.21 11.00 -7.21
CA VAL A 81 -4.04 10.18 -6.92
C VAL A 81 -3.32 10.85 -5.75
N SER A 82 -3.20 10.15 -4.63
CA SER A 82 -2.42 10.64 -3.50
C SER A 82 -0.99 10.83 -3.97
N GLU A 83 -0.53 12.09 -4.04
CA GLU A 83 0.86 12.43 -4.30
C GLU A 83 1.74 11.55 -3.40
N PRO A 84 2.75 10.86 -3.96
CA PRO A 84 3.68 10.11 -3.15
C PRO A 84 4.46 11.12 -2.30
N ASP A 85 4.11 11.11 -1.02
CA ASP A 85 4.78 11.76 0.09
C ASP A 85 6.30 11.77 -0.12
N SER A 86 6.80 12.92 -0.58
CA SER A 86 8.21 13.21 -0.75
C SER A 86 8.72 13.95 0.48
N HIS A 87 8.33 13.52 1.69
CA HIS A 87 8.90 14.10 2.92
C HIS A 87 10.34 13.61 3.08
N ILE A 88 11.26 14.43 2.59
CA ILE A 88 12.65 14.46 3.08
C ILE A 88 12.59 15.03 4.50
N PRO A 89 12.88 14.27 5.57
CA PRO A 89 12.99 14.85 6.90
C PRO A 89 14.18 15.82 6.91
N ARG A 90 13.89 17.12 7.02
CA ARG A 90 14.92 18.15 7.22
C ARG A 90 15.49 18.01 8.63
N GLY A 91 16.56 17.22 8.74
CA GLY A 91 17.29 17.01 9.99
C GLY A 91 18.65 16.32 9.83
N PHE A 92 19.21 16.22 8.62
CA PHE A 92 20.52 15.60 8.39
C PHE A 92 21.62 16.66 8.18
N ARG A 93 22.15 17.11 9.32
CA ARG A 93 23.55 17.50 9.63
C ARG A 93 24.28 18.60 8.80
N GLY A 94 24.94 19.48 9.55
CA GLY A 94 25.97 20.42 9.09
C GLY A 94 26.10 21.60 10.02
#